data_AF-A0A1A9ZJA4-F1
#
_entry.id   AF-A0A1A9ZJA4-F1
#
_cell.length_a   1.000
_cell.length_b   1.000
_cell.length_c   1.000
_cell.angle_alpha   90.00
_cell.angle_beta   90.00
_cell.angle_gamma   90.00
#
_symmetry.space_group_name_H-M   'P 1'
#
loop_
_entity.id
_entity.type
_entity.pdbx_description
1 polymer ?
#
loop_
_entity_poly.entity_id
_entity_poly.type
_entity_poly.pdbx_seq_one_letter_code
_entity_poly.pdbx_strand_id
1 'polypeptide(L)'
;MFSATAQPDDIQICLIKSEDSQRVLNFLRAYFYPEDPVTLGIEPKEQAAADEEYNIGMIAHSMSLMAVRSDSQNSKGSSSEDRIVGVIIVGPKDATEAKHLYDAARKEGCTKWGRILQLLERIERDANVCERYKIQKVLHIHALSVNVNMRGRNIGARLIKELIGLAKHIKYEAITIDCSSFYAIKLMERLNFECLNTLYYNEYVDENNKQIFQTEPPHTCIKTLLSIEINQKKMKDMCADLHEIFILTISDAKKYENYYIQKYCPTIFINQGKFTKLNNCIQTNIFKVSPNYFDLFLKGLLPGLILDLNEAGT
;
A
#
# COMPACT_ATOMS: atom_id res chain seq x y z
N MET A 1 1.41 39.34 17.55
CA MET A 1 0.81 38.14 18.19
C MET A 1 -0.42 37.74 17.38
N PHE A 2 -0.29 36.77 16.48
CA PHE A 2 -1.46 36.17 15.83
C PHE A 2 -1.89 34.97 16.69
N SER A 3 -2.97 35.15 17.44
CA SER A 3 -3.64 34.06 18.15
C SER A 3 -4.35 33.20 17.12
N ALA A 4 -3.73 32.11 16.70
CA ALA A 4 -4.39 31.04 15.97
C ALA A 4 -5.28 30.29 16.98
N THR A 5 -6.53 30.75 17.14
CA THR A 5 -7.54 29.95 17.83
C THR A 5 -7.82 28.74 16.94
N ALA A 6 -7.19 27.61 17.27
CA ALA A 6 -7.51 26.32 16.66
C ALA A 6 -9.00 26.06 16.90
N GLN A 7 -9.79 26.08 15.83
CA GLN A 7 -11.18 25.66 15.88
C GLN A 7 -11.22 24.21 16.42
N PRO A 8 -12.11 23.89 17.37
CA PRO A 8 -12.28 22.52 17.84
C PRO A 8 -12.54 21.58 16.65
N ASP A 9 -11.86 20.44 16.62
CA ASP A 9 -12.06 19.44 15.58
C ASP A 9 -13.44 18.79 15.75
N ASP A 10 -14.40 19.23 14.95
CA ASP A 10 -15.80 18.77 14.94
C ASP A 10 -16.00 17.46 14.16
N ILE A 11 -14.94 16.78 13.74
CA ILE A 11 -15.04 15.53 12.99
C ILE A 11 -14.60 14.36 13.86
N GLN A 12 -15.50 13.40 14.05
CA GLN A 12 -15.26 12.15 14.74
C GLN A 12 -15.14 11.00 13.73
N ILE A 13 -14.17 10.11 13.90
CA ILE A 13 -14.04 8.88 13.11
C ILE A 13 -14.58 7.70 13.92
N CYS A 14 -15.44 6.91 13.29
CA CYS A 14 -16.16 5.79 13.90
C CYS A 14 -16.07 4.55 13.01
N LEU A 15 -16.17 3.37 13.60
CA LEU A 15 -16.46 2.13 12.84
C LEU A 15 -17.85 2.22 12.20
N ILE A 16 -17.95 1.75 10.96
CA ILE A 16 -19.22 1.55 10.28
C ILE A 16 -19.84 0.24 10.78
N LYS A 17 -21.08 0.29 11.21
CA LYS A 17 -21.86 -0.89 11.62
C LYS A 17 -22.84 -1.30 10.53
N SER A 18 -23.39 -2.50 10.63
CA SER A 18 -24.41 -2.99 9.69
C SER A 18 -25.65 -2.07 9.63
N GLU A 19 -26.02 -1.43 10.74
CA GLU A 19 -27.11 -0.44 10.80
C GLU A 19 -26.82 0.85 10.00
N ASP A 20 -25.56 1.15 9.69
CA ASP A 20 -25.16 2.31 8.90
C ASP A 20 -25.18 2.05 7.39
N SER A 21 -25.35 0.80 6.95
CA SER A 21 -25.18 0.37 5.55
C SER A 21 -25.93 1.25 4.55
N GLN A 22 -27.21 1.55 4.81
CA GLN A 22 -28.01 2.36 3.88
C GLN A 22 -27.53 3.82 3.82
N ARG A 23 -27.10 4.39 4.95
CA ARG A 23 -26.57 5.76 5.04
C ARG A 23 -25.23 5.86 4.31
N VAL A 24 -24.38 4.87 4.49
CA VAL A 24 -23.09 4.76 3.79
C VAL A 24 -23.30 4.59 2.29
N LEU A 25 -24.24 3.75 1.86
CA LEU A 25 -24.57 3.60 0.45
C LEU A 25 -25.04 4.92 -0.18
N ASN A 26 -25.93 5.64 0.50
CA ASN A 26 -26.39 6.95 0.06
C ASN A 26 -25.22 7.95 -0.04
N PHE A 27 -24.26 7.90 0.90
CA PHE A 27 -23.05 8.72 0.84
C PHE A 27 -22.17 8.37 -0.37
N LEU A 28 -21.94 7.09 -0.65
CA LEU A 28 -21.15 6.66 -1.82
C LEU A 28 -21.82 7.06 -3.14
N ARG A 29 -23.14 6.92 -3.24
CA ARG A 29 -23.94 7.41 -4.37
C ARG A 29 -23.79 8.91 -4.61
N ALA A 30 -23.66 9.69 -3.54
CA ALA A 30 -23.54 11.15 -3.63
C ALA A 30 -22.11 11.64 -3.90
N TYR A 31 -21.08 10.98 -3.35
CA TYR A 31 -19.72 11.54 -3.29
C TYR A 31 -18.60 10.58 -3.75
N PHE A 32 -18.90 9.32 -4.07
CA PHE A 32 -17.91 8.36 -4.58
C PHE A 32 -18.16 8.09 -6.08
N TYR A 33 -19.26 7.43 -6.41
CA TYR A 33 -19.55 7.00 -7.79
C TYR A 33 -19.60 8.15 -8.80
N PRO A 34 -20.13 9.35 -8.47
CA PRO A 34 -20.13 10.48 -9.41
C PRO A 34 -18.75 11.07 -9.71
N GLU A 35 -17.70 10.66 -9.01
CA GLU A 35 -16.32 11.13 -9.21
C GLU A 35 -15.34 9.98 -9.46
N ASP A 36 -15.78 8.72 -9.43
CA ASP A 36 -14.91 7.57 -9.64
C ASP A 36 -14.59 7.39 -11.14
N PRO A 37 -13.30 7.48 -11.55
CA PRO A 37 -12.93 7.40 -12.95
C PRO A 37 -13.26 6.06 -13.60
N VAL A 38 -13.24 4.95 -12.86
CA VAL A 38 -13.55 3.63 -13.42
C VAL A 38 -15.05 3.51 -13.70
N THR A 39 -15.88 3.98 -12.77
CA THR A 39 -17.34 4.07 -12.92
C THR A 39 -17.71 4.97 -14.10
N LEU A 40 -17.14 6.18 -14.17
CA LEU A 40 -17.42 7.12 -15.26
C LEU A 40 -16.73 6.72 -16.57
N GLY A 41 -15.70 5.88 -16.51
CA GLY A 41 -14.90 5.49 -17.67
C GLY A 41 -15.63 4.54 -18.63
N ILE A 42 -16.76 3.97 -18.24
CA ILE A 42 -17.47 2.96 -19.02
C ILE A 42 -18.98 3.20 -18.98
N GLU A 43 -19.67 2.93 -20.10
CA GLU A 43 -21.13 3.08 -20.18
C GLU A 43 -21.88 1.89 -19.54
N PRO A 44 -23.04 2.13 -18.91
CA PRO A 44 -23.64 3.45 -18.63
C PRO A 44 -22.84 4.18 -17.53
N LYS A 45 -22.86 5.52 -17.46
CA LYS A 45 -22.04 6.28 -16.49
C LYS A 45 -22.43 6.07 -15.03
N GLU A 46 -23.64 5.59 -14.75
CA GLU A 46 -24.11 5.25 -13.41
C GLU A 46 -23.47 3.95 -12.89
N GLN A 47 -23.28 3.84 -11.58
CA GLN A 47 -22.76 2.63 -10.94
C GLN A 47 -23.70 1.43 -11.12
N ALA A 48 -23.11 0.23 -11.18
CA ALA A 48 -23.87 -1.01 -11.23
C ALA A 48 -24.41 -1.38 -9.84
N ALA A 49 -25.61 -1.95 -9.75
CA ALA A 49 -26.16 -2.40 -8.47
C ALA A 49 -25.28 -3.47 -7.79
N ALA A 50 -24.63 -4.34 -8.56
CA ALA A 50 -23.71 -5.35 -8.05
C ALA A 50 -22.41 -4.74 -7.45
N ASP A 51 -21.99 -3.58 -7.94
CA ASP A 51 -20.86 -2.82 -7.37
C ASP A 51 -21.23 -2.23 -6.00
N GLU A 52 -22.45 -1.67 -5.90
CA GLU A 52 -23.00 -1.20 -4.64
C GLU A 52 -23.13 -2.32 -3.61
N GLU A 53 -23.67 -3.47 -4.01
CA GLU A 53 -23.78 -4.66 -3.15
C GLU A 53 -22.40 -5.15 -2.70
N TYR A 54 -21.43 -5.18 -3.61
CA TYR A 54 -20.05 -5.58 -3.30
C TYR A 54 -19.42 -4.65 -2.24
N ASN A 55 -19.48 -3.33 -2.45
CA ASN A 55 -18.91 -2.36 -1.51
C ASN A 55 -19.60 -2.39 -0.14
N ILE A 56 -20.93 -2.46 -0.10
CA ILE A 56 -21.68 -2.52 1.17
C ILE A 56 -21.47 -3.85 1.88
N GLY A 57 -21.32 -4.96 1.15
CA GLY A 57 -20.98 -6.26 1.70
C GLY A 57 -19.70 -6.25 2.54
N MET A 58 -18.73 -5.38 2.21
CA MET A 58 -17.47 -5.25 2.97
C MET A 58 -17.67 -4.76 4.41
N ILE A 59 -18.80 -4.11 4.72
CA ILE A 59 -19.12 -3.67 6.09
C ILE A 59 -19.18 -4.87 7.05
N ALA A 60 -19.55 -6.07 6.56
CA ALA A 60 -19.61 -7.28 7.37
C ALA A 60 -18.26 -7.65 8.01
N HIS A 61 -17.13 -7.19 7.44
CA HIS A 61 -15.79 -7.42 8.00
C HIS A 61 -15.47 -6.53 9.20
N SER A 62 -16.34 -5.58 9.58
CA SER A 62 -16.21 -4.73 10.78
C SER A 62 -14.90 -3.92 10.86
N MET A 63 -14.36 -3.53 9.70
CA MET A 63 -13.10 -2.77 9.58
C MET A 63 -13.27 -1.41 8.89
N SER A 64 -14.42 -1.17 8.26
CA SER A 64 -14.70 0.06 7.51
C SER A 64 -14.98 1.23 8.47
N LEU A 65 -14.59 2.44 8.10
CA LEU A 65 -14.69 3.64 8.94
C LEU A 65 -15.50 4.74 8.24
N MET A 66 -16.20 5.53 9.04
CA MET A 66 -16.85 6.77 8.60
C MET A 66 -16.36 7.95 9.44
N ALA A 67 -16.25 9.11 8.81
CA ALA A 67 -16.07 10.38 9.47
C ALA A 67 -17.43 11.07 9.57
N VAL A 68 -17.83 11.45 10.79
CA VAL A 68 -19.09 12.13 11.07
C VAL A 68 -18.83 13.49 11.71
N ARG A 69 -19.63 14.48 11.36
CA ARG A 69 -19.59 15.79 12.01
C ARG A 69 -20.34 15.74 13.35
N SER A 70 -19.68 16.14 14.43
CA SER A 70 -20.27 16.35 15.74
C SER A 70 -21.10 17.64 15.73
N ASP A 71 -22.28 17.62 16.35
CA ASP A 71 -23.15 18.80 16.40
C ASP A 71 -22.44 19.95 17.14
N SER A 72 -22.36 21.13 16.51
CA SER A 72 -22.50 22.36 17.30
C SER A 72 -23.99 22.45 17.68
N GLN A 73 -24.26 22.77 18.95
CA GLN A 73 -25.58 22.82 19.61
C GLN A 73 -26.68 23.66 18.91
N ASN A 74 -26.43 24.21 17.71
CA ASN A 74 -27.29 25.17 17.02
C ASN A 74 -27.83 24.71 15.65
N SER A 75 -27.55 23.50 15.18
CA SER A 75 -28.05 23.03 13.88
C SER A 75 -29.35 22.24 14.01
N LYS A 76 -30.45 22.93 14.33
CA LYS A 76 -31.81 22.37 14.22
C LYS A 76 -32.14 22.18 12.74
N GLY A 77 -31.98 20.97 12.20
CA GLY A 77 -32.53 20.62 10.89
C GLY A 77 -31.84 19.48 10.11
N SER A 78 -30.61 19.06 10.46
CA SER A 78 -29.97 17.95 9.74
C SER A 78 -30.40 16.62 10.36
N SER A 79 -31.00 15.75 9.54
CA SER A 79 -31.19 14.34 9.88
C SER A 79 -29.83 13.71 10.25
N SER A 80 -29.85 12.64 11.04
CA SER A 80 -28.63 11.88 11.36
C SER A 80 -27.92 11.33 10.11
N GLU A 81 -28.62 11.25 8.97
CA GLU A 81 -28.12 10.82 7.67
C GLU A 81 -27.11 11.81 7.06
N ASP A 82 -27.31 13.12 7.23
CA ASP A 82 -26.49 14.18 6.62
C ASP A 82 -25.13 14.43 7.30
N ARG A 83 -24.78 13.62 8.29
CA ARG A 83 -23.60 13.86 9.14
C ARG A 83 -22.35 13.17 8.63
N ILE A 84 -22.48 12.18 7.75
CA ILE A 84 -21.34 11.50 7.17
C ILE A 84 -20.64 12.48 6.24
N VAL A 85 -19.35 12.72 6.49
CA VAL A 85 -18.50 13.63 5.71
C VAL A 85 -17.32 12.92 5.05
N GLY A 86 -17.12 11.64 5.38
CA GLY A 86 -16.17 10.77 4.70
C GLY A 86 -16.42 9.30 5.02
N VAL A 87 -16.06 8.43 4.10
CA VAL A 87 -16.21 6.97 4.21
C VAL A 87 -14.95 6.31 3.66
N ILE A 88 -14.49 5.26 4.34
CA ILE A 88 -13.51 4.31 3.82
C ILE A 88 -14.06 2.89 3.98
N ILE A 89 -14.20 2.19 2.86
CA ILE A 89 -14.69 0.80 2.79
C ILE A 89 -13.50 -0.12 2.60
N VAL A 90 -13.39 -1.13 3.46
CA VAL A 90 -12.24 -2.04 3.47
C VAL A 90 -12.67 -3.49 3.68
N GLY A 91 -11.92 -4.41 3.08
CA GLY A 91 -12.12 -5.85 3.20
C GLY A 91 -10.79 -6.59 3.30
N PRO A 92 -10.74 -7.75 3.99
CA PRO A 92 -9.56 -8.60 3.97
C PRO A 92 -9.37 -9.20 2.58
N LYS A 93 -8.11 -9.39 2.17
CA LYS A 93 -7.76 -10.24 1.03
C LYS A 93 -6.53 -11.08 1.33
N ASP A 94 -6.36 -12.15 0.56
CA ASP A 94 -5.22 -13.05 0.62
C ASP A 94 -4.67 -13.36 -0.79
N ALA A 95 -3.76 -14.33 -0.89
CA ALA A 95 -3.12 -14.71 -2.16
C ALA A 95 -4.10 -15.27 -3.22
N THR A 96 -5.34 -15.57 -2.85
CA THR A 96 -6.37 -16.08 -3.76
C THR A 96 -7.23 -14.99 -4.40
N GLU A 97 -7.04 -13.72 -4.02
CA GLU A 97 -7.92 -12.62 -4.43
C GLU A 97 -8.02 -12.43 -5.95
N ALA A 98 -6.89 -12.49 -6.67
CA ALA A 98 -6.91 -12.42 -8.14
C ALA A 98 -7.79 -13.52 -8.76
N LYS A 99 -7.76 -14.73 -8.18
CA LYS A 99 -8.62 -15.83 -8.64
C LYS A 99 -10.10 -15.56 -8.31
N HIS A 100 -10.40 -15.04 -7.13
CA HIS A 100 -11.78 -14.67 -6.78
C HIS A 100 -12.34 -13.59 -7.71
N LEU A 101 -11.56 -12.56 -8.02
CA LEU A 101 -11.93 -11.51 -8.97
C LEU A 101 -12.12 -12.08 -10.39
N TYR A 102 -11.26 -13.00 -10.83
CA TYR A 102 -11.41 -13.70 -12.10
C TYR A 102 -12.72 -14.51 -12.18
N ASP A 103 -13.01 -15.31 -11.16
CA ASP A 103 -14.22 -16.14 -11.10
C ASP A 103 -15.48 -15.26 -11.04
N ALA A 104 -15.45 -14.16 -10.29
CA ALA A 104 -16.53 -13.18 -10.21
C ALA A 104 -16.73 -12.46 -11.56
N ALA A 105 -15.65 -12.00 -12.21
CA ALA A 105 -15.69 -11.38 -13.53
C ALA A 105 -16.32 -12.32 -14.58
N ARG A 106 -15.97 -13.61 -14.54
CA ARG A 106 -16.56 -14.62 -15.44
C ARG A 106 -18.04 -14.83 -15.20
N LYS A 107 -18.47 -14.82 -13.94
CA LYS A 107 -19.89 -14.97 -13.57
C LYS A 107 -20.72 -13.77 -14.05
N GLU A 108 -20.17 -12.56 -13.93
CA GLU A 108 -20.79 -11.32 -14.40
C GLU A 108 -20.79 -11.20 -15.93
N GLY A 109 -19.77 -11.73 -16.60
CA GLY A 109 -19.65 -11.71 -18.06
C GLY A 109 -19.32 -10.30 -18.59
N CYS A 110 -19.99 -9.89 -19.66
CA CYS A 110 -19.73 -8.61 -20.34
C CYS A 110 -20.54 -7.43 -19.78
N THR A 111 -21.04 -7.51 -18.55
CA THR A 111 -21.71 -6.39 -17.88
C THR A 111 -20.70 -5.30 -17.50
N LYS A 112 -21.18 -4.08 -17.20
CA LYS A 112 -20.33 -3.00 -16.65
C LYS A 112 -19.52 -3.49 -15.44
N TRP A 113 -20.18 -4.14 -14.49
CA TRP A 113 -19.53 -4.69 -13.32
C TRP A 113 -18.53 -5.79 -13.66
N GLY A 114 -18.87 -6.68 -14.60
CA GLY A 114 -17.95 -7.69 -15.11
C GLY A 114 -16.68 -7.09 -15.71
N ARG A 115 -16.78 -6.01 -16.49
CA ARG A 115 -15.61 -5.28 -17.03
C ARG A 115 -14.77 -4.61 -15.93
N ILE A 116 -15.41 -4.04 -14.90
CA ILE A 116 -14.70 -3.49 -13.74
C ILE A 116 -13.96 -4.59 -12.99
N LEU A 117 -14.60 -5.74 -12.74
CA LEU A 117 -13.95 -6.90 -12.11
C LEU A 117 -12.79 -7.44 -12.95
N GLN A 118 -12.86 -7.41 -14.28
CA GLN A 118 -11.72 -7.76 -15.15
C GLN A 118 -10.54 -6.80 -14.99
N LEU A 119 -10.80 -5.51 -14.79
CA LEU A 119 -9.76 -4.51 -14.52
C LEU A 119 -9.12 -4.75 -13.15
N LEU A 120 -9.97 -4.96 -12.12
CA LEU A 120 -9.52 -5.21 -10.75
C LEU A 120 -8.75 -6.54 -10.64
N GLU A 121 -9.20 -7.59 -11.32
CA GLU A 121 -8.46 -8.85 -11.45
C GLU A 121 -7.07 -8.60 -12.05
N ARG A 122 -7.03 -7.85 -13.16
CA ARG A 122 -5.78 -7.60 -13.88
C ARG A 122 -4.77 -6.90 -12.99
N ILE A 123 -5.19 -5.83 -12.31
CA ILE A 123 -4.30 -5.03 -11.48
C ILE A 123 -3.87 -5.80 -10.22
N GLU A 124 -4.77 -6.58 -9.61
CA GLU A 124 -4.49 -7.41 -8.43
C GLU A 124 -3.48 -8.51 -8.75
N ARG A 125 -3.70 -9.23 -9.85
CA ARG A 125 -2.81 -10.30 -10.30
C ARG A 125 -1.42 -9.78 -10.61
N ASP A 126 -1.31 -8.63 -11.28
CA ASP A 126 -0.03 -8.06 -11.67
C ASP A 126 0.70 -7.43 -10.45
N ALA A 127 -0.04 -6.96 -9.43
CA ALA A 127 0.53 -6.49 -8.16
C ALA A 127 1.05 -7.64 -7.28
N ASN A 128 0.30 -8.75 -7.20
CA ASN A 128 0.65 -10.00 -6.52
C ASN A 128 1.28 -9.80 -5.13
N VAL A 129 0.66 -8.96 -4.31
CA VAL A 129 1.27 -8.43 -3.07
C VAL A 129 1.64 -9.54 -2.09
N CYS A 130 0.74 -10.50 -1.90
CA CYS A 130 0.92 -11.62 -0.95
C CYS A 130 2.17 -12.44 -1.28
N GLU A 131 2.38 -12.76 -2.56
CA GLU A 131 3.56 -13.53 -2.99
C GLU A 131 4.82 -12.67 -3.02
N ARG A 132 4.73 -11.42 -3.50
CA ARG A 132 5.88 -10.50 -3.61
C ARG A 132 6.49 -10.18 -2.25
N TYR A 133 5.66 -10.01 -1.22
CA TYR A 133 6.11 -9.62 0.13
C TYR A 133 6.01 -10.74 1.16
N LYS A 134 5.58 -11.94 0.76
CA LYS A 134 5.42 -13.11 1.65
C LYS A 134 4.52 -12.82 2.85
N ILE A 135 3.43 -12.10 2.60
CA ILE A 135 2.41 -11.74 3.59
C ILE A 135 1.12 -12.51 3.35
N GLN A 136 0.38 -12.78 4.42
CA GLN A 136 -0.84 -13.59 4.40
C GLN A 136 -2.09 -12.78 4.73
N LYS A 137 -1.96 -11.72 5.53
CA LYS A 137 -3.09 -10.88 5.95
C LYS A 137 -2.97 -9.48 5.37
N VAL A 138 -3.72 -9.21 4.31
CA VAL A 138 -3.78 -7.89 3.68
C VAL A 138 -5.16 -7.29 3.91
N LEU A 139 -5.21 -6.02 4.28
CA LEU A 139 -6.43 -5.23 4.29
C LEU A 139 -6.47 -4.39 3.00
N HIS A 140 -7.53 -4.50 2.22
CA HIS A 140 -7.69 -3.77 0.98
C HIS A 140 -8.73 -2.66 1.14
N ILE A 141 -8.43 -1.46 0.62
CA ILE A 141 -9.36 -0.34 0.56
C ILE A 141 -10.09 -0.41 -0.77
N HIS A 142 -11.40 -0.69 -0.74
CA HIS A 142 -12.25 -0.77 -1.93
C HIS A 142 -12.80 0.59 -2.34
N ALA A 143 -13.11 1.45 -1.37
CA ALA A 143 -13.58 2.80 -1.64
C ALA A 143 -13.08 3.78 -0.58
N LEU A 144 -12.73 4.99 -1.01
CA LEU A 144 -12.42 6.14 -0.16
C LEU A 144 -13.08 7.38 -0.75
N SER A 145 -13.97 8.00 0.01
CA SER A 145 -14.66 9.22 -0.41
C SER A 145 -14.79 10.22 0.73
N VAL A 146 -14.80 11.50 0.36
CA VAL A 146 -14.98 12.65 1.25
C VAL A 146 -15.98 13.58 0.60
N ASN A 147 -16.93 14.06 1.40
CA ASN A 147 -17.90 15.06 0.96
C ASN A 147 -17.17 16.27 0.35
N VAL A 148 -17.55 16.65 -0.86
CA VAL A 148 -16.90 17.73 -1.63
C VAL A 148 -16.82 19.04 -0.83
N ASN A 149 -17.84 19.35 -0.03
CA ASN A 149 -17.92 20.57 0.79
C ASN A 149 -17.03 20.52 2.04
N MET A 150 -16.44 19.36 2.34
CA MET A 150 -15.59 19.11 3.51
C MET A 150 -14.13 18.83 3.11
N ARG A 151 -13.79 18.97 1.82
CA ARG A 151 -12.42 18.89 1.31
C ARG A 151 -11.55 19.99 1.92
N GLY A 152 -10.23 19.80 1.89
CA GLY A 152 -9.27 20.70 2.55
C GLY A 152 -9.15 20.49 4.06
N ARG A 153 -10.06 19.73 4.69
CA ARG A 153 -10.01 19.39 6.13
C ARG A 153 -9.27 18.09 6.46
N ASN A 154 -8.51 17.58 5.49
CA ASN A 154 -7.67 16.37 5.63
C ASN A 154 -8.43 15.08 6.05
N ILE A 155 -9.74 15.00 5.81
CA ILE A 155 -10.59 13.88 6.26
C ILE A 155 -10.11 12.53 5.71
N GLY A 156 -9.80 12.46 4.40
CA GLY A 156 -9.31 11.23 3.79
C GLY A 156 -8.01 10.71 4.43
N ALA A 157 -7.06 11.60 4.72
CA ALA A 157 -5.84 11.21 5.42
C ALA A 157 -6.08 10.76 6.86
N ARG A 158 -7.04 11.38 7.56
CA ARG A 158 -7.43 10.98 8.92
C ARG A 158 -8.04 9.59 8.92
N LEU A 159 -8.96 9.30 8.00
CA LEU A 159 -9.54 7.97 7.82
C LEU A 159 -8.47 6.89 7.57
N ILE A 160 -7.51 7.16 6.67
CA ILE A 160 -6.42 6.22 6.39
C ILE A 160 -5.51 6.03 7.61
N LYS A 161 -5.19 7.09 8.36
CA LYS A 161 -4.36 6.98 9.57
C LYS A 161 -5.03 6.14 10.66
N GLU A 162 -6.32 6.37 10.90
CA GLU A 162 -7.12 5.55 11.83
C GLU A 162 -7.18 4.09 11.36
N LEU A 163 -7.38 3.87 10.05
CA LEU A 163 -7.36 2.53 9.46
C LEU A 163 -6.01 1.83 9.68
N ILE A 164 -4.87 2.52 9.47
CA ILE A 164 -3.54 1.97 9.74
C ILE A 164 -3.41 1.58 11.22
N GLY A 165 -3.89 2.41 12.15
CA GLY A 165 -3.92 2.10 13.58
C GLY A 165 -4.73 0.84 13.89
N LEU A 166 -5.93 0.73 13.33
CA LEU A 166 -6.81 -0.41 13.49
C LEU A 166 -6.22 -1.70 12.88
N ALA A 167 -5.65 -1.61 11.68
CA ALA A 167 -5.01 -2.72 11.00
C ALA A 167 -3.80 -3.26 11.79
N LYS A 168 -3.01 -2.36 12.42
CA LYS A 168 -1.94 -2.72 13.35
C LYS A 168 -2.47 -3.48 14.56
N HIS A 169 -3.54 -2.99 15.16
CA HIS A 169 -4.16 -3.63 16.33
C HIS A 169 -4.63 -5.07 16.02
N ILE A 170 -5.18 -5.28 14.82
CA ILE A 170 -5.75 -6.58 14.39
C ILE A 170 -4.69 -7.46 13.67
N LYS A 171 -3.44 -7.00 13.61
CA LYS A 171 -2.29 -7.73 13.05
C LYS A 171 -2.45 -8.07 11.56
N TYR A 172 -3.03 -7.16 10.78
CA TYR A 172 -2.79 -7.17 9.34
C TYR A 172 -1.31 -6.88 9.08
N GLU A 173 -0.78 -7.33 7.95
CA GLU A 173 0.64 -7.17 7.62
C GLU A 173 0.85 -6.01 6.64
N ALA A 174 -0.17 -5.72 5.84
CA ALA A 174 -0.19 -4.57 4.94
C ALA A 174 -1.60 -4.04 4.68
N ILE A 175 -1.66 -2.79 4.20
CA ILE A 175 -2.84 -2.19 3.59
C ILE A 175 -2.54 -1.96 2.10
N THR A 176 -3.49 -2.29 1.24
CA THR A 176 -3.44 -2.02 -0.19
C THR A 176 -4.63 -1.20 -0.65
N ILE A 177 -4.48 -0.51 -1.77
CA ILE A 177 -5.55 0.21 -2.46
C ILE A 177 -5.27 0.24 -3.95
N ASP A 178 -6.31 0.07 -4.77
CA ASP A 178 -6.24 0.35 -6.20
C ASP A 178 -6.84 1.73 -6.46
N CYS A 179 -5.97 2.74 -6.59
CA CYS A 179 -6.37 4.12 -6.79
C CYS A 179 -6.65 4.40 -8.27
N SER A 180 -7.93 4.58 -8.60
CA SER A 180 -8.40 4.98 -9.93
C SER A 180 -8.27 6.48 -10.22
N SER A 181 -8.23 7.31 -9.16
CA SER A 181 -8.20 8.76 -9.31
C SER A 181 -6.82 9.37 -9.07
N PHE A 182 -6.46 10.38 -9.87
CA PHE A 182 -5.23 11.16 -9.71
C PHE A 182 -5.12 11.73 -8.28
N TYR A 183 -6.23 12.20 -7.72
CA TYR A 183 -6.28 12.77 -6.38
C TYR A 183 -6.04 11.71 -5.29
N ALA A 184 -6.61 10.51 -5.43
CA ALA A 184 -6.38 9.41 -4.51
C ALA A 184 -4.90 8.97 -4.56
N ILE A 185 -4.32 8.81 -5.75
CA ILE A 185 -2.89 8.50 -5.92
C ILE A 185 -2.04 9.53 -5.16
N LYS A 186 -2.29 10.83 -5.35
CA LYS A 186 -1.55 11.90 -4.66
C LYS A 186 -1.76 11.91 -3.15
N LEU A 187 -2.93 11.51 -2.67
CA LEU A 187 -3.17 11.35 -1.24
C LEU A 187 -2.33 10.19 -0.67
N MET A 188 -2.36 9.02 -1.34
CA MET A 188 -1.62 7.83 -0.89
C MET A 188 -0.11 8.06 -0.92
N GLU A 189 0.42 8.70 -1.98
CA GLU A 189 1.83 9.09 -2.08
C GLU A 189 2.26 9.99 -0.90
N ARG A 190 1.43 10.99 -0.53
CA ARG A 190 1.70 11.86 0.65
C ARG A 190 1.64 11.12 1.98
N LEU A 191 1.00 9.95 2.01
CA LEU A 191 0.92 9.08 3.17
C LEU A 191 1.97 7.96 3.12
N ASN A 192 2.99 8.09 2.27
CA ASN A 192 4.11 7.17 2.11
C ASN A 192 3.70 5.75 1.68
N PHE A 193 2.59 5.61 0.95
CA PHE A 193 2.29 4.36 0.27
C PHE A 193 3.21 4.20 -0.95
N GLU A 194 3.75 3.00 -1.11
CA GLU A 194 4.58 2.61 -2.25
C GLU A 194 3.71 2.21 -3.44
N CYS A 195 4.02 2.69 -4.64
CA CYS A 195 3.35 2.26 -5.87
C CYS A 195 3.96 0.94 -6.37
N LEU A 196 3.16 -0.13 -6.39
CA LEU A 196 3.62 -1.47 -6.79
C LEU A 196 3.36 -1.81 -8.25
N ASN A 197 2.27 -1.27 -8.78
CA ASN A 197 1.77 -1.56 -10.10
C ASN A 197 1.07 -0.33 -10.66
N THR A 198 1.13 -0.14 -11.98
CA THR A 198 0.44 0.93 -12.70
C THR A 198 -0.10 0.33 -13.98
N LEU A 199 -1.39 0.52 -14.22
CA LEU A 199 -2.05 0.13 -15.45
C LEU A 199 -2.68 1.37 -16.08
N TYR A 200 -2.23 1.73 -17.28
CA TYR A 200 -2.78 2.88 -18.00
C TYR A 200 -4.08 2.50 -18.71
N TYR A 201 -5.08 3.38 -18.64
CA TYR A 201 -6.40 3.08 -19.21
C TYR A 201 -6.36 2.95 -20.73
N ASN A 202 -5.49 3.69 -21.41
CA ASN A 202 -5.28 3.61 -22.87
C ASN A 202 -4.61 2.30 -23.32
N GLU A 203 -3.92 1.60 -22.43
CA GLU A 203 -3.31 0.28 -22.66
C GLU A 203 -4.29 -0.86 -22.35
N TYR A 204 -5.39 -0.57 -21.66
CA TYR A 204 -6.43 -1.54 -21.32
C TYR A 204 -7.52 -1.58 -22.40
N VAL A 205 -7.28 -2.41 -23.40
CA VAL A 205 -8.09 -2.52 -24.63
C VAL A 205 -8.83 -3.86 -24.72
N ASP A 206 -9.91 -3.87 -25.50
CA ASP A 206 -10.64 -5.09 -25.88
C ASP A 206 -9.94 -5.86 -27.02
N GLU A 207 -10.56 -6.98 -27.44
CA GLU A 207 -10.08 -7.82 -28.55
C GLU A 207 -9.94 -7.08 -29.90
N ASN A 208 -10.55 -5.91 -30.05
CA ASN A 208 -10.47 -5.07 -31.25
C ASN A 208 -9.50 -3.88 -31.08
N ASN A 209 -8.66 -3.89 -30.03
CA ASN A 209 -7.76 -2.80 -29.63
C ASN A 209 -8.48 -1.49 -29.29
N LYS A 210 -9.76 -1.54 -28.88
CA LYS A 210 -10.49 -0.37 -28.41
C LYS A 210 -10.36 -0.25 -26.89
N GLN A 211 -10.00 0.94 -26.42
CA GLN A 211 -9.95 1.27 -25.00
C GLN A 211 -11.31 1.03 -24.32
N ILE A 212 -11.30 0.24 -23.23
CA ILE A 212 -12.52 -0.13 -22.49
C ILE A 212 -12.96 1.00 -21.55
N PHE A 213 -12.01 1.62 -20.83
CA PHE A 213 -12.30 2.70 -19.87
C PHE A 213 -11.85 4.05 -20.43
N GLN A 214 -12.79 4.85 -20.92
CA GLN A 214 -12.59 6.22 -21.41
C GLN A 214 -12.71 7.21 -20.25
N THR A 215 -11.62 7.41 -19.53
CA THR A 215 -11.56 8.31 -18.37
C THR A 215 -11.27 9.76 -18.78
N GLU A 216 -11.87 10.72 -18.09
CA GLU A 216 -11.60 12.14 -18.32
C GLU A 216 -10.27 12.59 -17.67
N PRO A 217 -9.57 13.59 -18.21
CA PRO A 217 -8.43 14.20 -17.55
C PRO A 217 -8.77 14.68 -16.12
N PRO A 218 -7.86 14.57 -15.13
CA PRO A 218 -6.47 14.13 -15.24
C PRO A 218 -6.27 12.61 -15.00
N HIS A 219 -7.32 11.80 -15.12
CA HIS A 219 -7.28 10.37 -14.81
C HIS A 219 -6.71 9.56 -15.98
N THR A 220 -5.48 9.04 -15.83
CA THR A 220 -4.79 8.33 -16.92
C THR A 220 -4.45 6.87 -16.61
N CYS A 221 -4.43 6.50 -15.33
CA CYS A 221 -4.06 5.17 -14.89
C CYS A 221 -4.73 4.83 -13.56
N ILE A 222 -4.81 3.53 -13.30
CA ILE A 222 -5.06 2.97 -11.98
C ILE A 222 -3.75 2.45 -11.40
N LYS A 223 -3.53 2.65 -10.09
CA LYS A 223 -2.32 2.21 -9.40
C LYS A 223 -2.64 1.39 -8.17
N THR A 224 -1.97 0.24 -8.02
CA THR A 224 -1.94 -0.49 -6.75
C THR A 224 -0.88 0.13 -5.86
N LEU A 225 -1.31 0.67 -4.72
CA LEU A 225 -0.42 1.21 -3.70
C LEU A 225 -0.46 0.39 -2.41
N LEU A 226 0.67 0.31 -1.72
CA LEU A 226 0.90 -0.55 -0.56
C LEU A 226 1.49 0.22 0.62
N SER A 227 1.03 -0.11 1.83
CA SER A 227 1.70 0.25 3.08
C SER A 227 1.97 -0.99 3.94
N ILE A 228 3.25 -1.27 4.19
CA ILE A 228 3.74 -2.36 5.06
C ILE A 228 4.09 -1.83 6.47
N GLU A 229 3.78 -0.56 6.75
CA GLU A 229 4.07 0.09 8.03
C GLU A 229 3.40 -0.55 9.24
N ILE A 230 2.58 -1.57 9.01
CA ILE A 230 1.82 -2.31 10.00
C ILE A 230 2.73 -3.18 10.88
N ASN A 231 3.91 -3.58 10.39
CA ASN A 231 4.90 -4.37 11.14
C ASN A 231 6.37 -3.91 10.98
N GLN A 232 6.63 -2.65 10.62
CA GLN A 232 7.99 -2.12 10.41
C GLN A 232 9.00 -2.43 11.53
N LYS A 233 8.53 -2.64 12.76
CA LYS A 233 9.38 -3.10 13.87
C LYS A 233 10.05 -4.45 13.57
N LYS A 234 9.31 -5.42 13.02
CA LYS A 234 9.84 -6.76 12.70
C LYS A 234 10.92 -6.73 11.62
N MET A 235 10.80 -5.84 10.62
CA MET A 235 11.82 -5.71 9.56
C MET A 235 13.04 -4.88 10.01
N LYS A 236 12.85 -3.84 10.82
CA LYS A 236 13.98 -3.09 11.42
C LYS A 236 14.76 -3.96 12.41
N ASP A 237 14.06 -4.76 13.21
CA ASP A 237 14.67 -5.71 14.15
C ASP A 237 15.43 -6.80 13.35
N MET A 238 14.85 -7.36 12.28
CA MET A 238 15.56 -8.29 11.39
C MET A 238 16.79 -7.65 10.70
N CYS A 239 16.71 -6.38 10.29
CA CYS A 239 17.84 -5.67 9.70
C CYS A 239 18.93 -5.36 10.74
N ALA A 240 18.55 -5.06 11.98
CA ALA A 240 19.49 -4.87 13.08
C ALA A 240 20.20 -6.19 13.42
N ASP A 241 19.48 -7.30 13.48
CA ASP A 241 20.03 -8.64 13.69
C ASP A 241 20.98 -9.03 12.54
N LEU A 242 20.60 -8.77 11.29
CA LEU A 242 21.47 -9.04 10.12
C LEU A 242 22.71 -8.14 10.10
N HIS A 243 22.59 -6.89 10.52
CA HIS A 243 23.72 -5.97 10.63
C HIS A 243 24.68 -6.39 11.76
N GLU A 244 24.16 -6.82 12.90
CA GLU A 244 24.94 -7.35 14.02
C GLU A 244 25.65 -8.66 13.63
N ILE A 245 24.96 -9.58 12.96
CA ILE A 245 25.54 -10.81 12.40
C ILE A 245 26.66 -10.47 11.40
N PHE A 246 26.46 -9.47 10.54
CA PHE A 246 27.47 -9.04 9.57
C PHE A 246 28.72 -8.44 10.25
N ILE A 247 28.54 -7.58 11.25
CA ILE A 247 29.63 -7.00 12.05
C ILE A 247 30.41 -8.08 12.79
N LEU A 248 29.71 -9.02 13.46
CA LEU A 248 30.32 -10.15 14.16
C LEU A 248 31.12 -11.04 13.19
N THR A 249 30.58 -11.33 12.01
CA THR A 249 31.25 -12.14 10.98
C THR A 249 32.54 -11.46 10.48
N ILE A 250 32.53 -10.13 10.28
CA ILE A 250 33.72 -9.37 9.90
C ILE A 250 34.73 -9.30 11.05
N SER A 251 34.27 -9.10 12.28
CA SER A 251 35.12 -9.05 13.47
C SER A 251 35.83 -10.39 13.71
N ASP A 252 35.10 -11.50 13.60
CA ASP A 252 35.67 -12.85 13.70
C ASP A 252 36.61 -13.14 12.54
N ALA A 253 36.29 -12.73 11.31
CA ALA A 253 37.19 -12.86 10.16
C ALA A 253 38.50 -12.08 10.39
N LYS A 254 38.44 -10.83 10.86
CA LYS A 254 39.62 -10.02 11.21
C LYS A 254 40.42 -10.61 12.37
N LYS A 255 39.75 -11.21 13.35
CA LYS A 255 40.39 -11.89 14.49
C LYS A 255 41.09 -13.18 14.06
N TYR A 256 40.48 -13.94 13.14
CA TYR A 256 41.10 -15.10 12.49
C TYR A 256 42.27 -14.68 11.60
N GLU A 257 42.15 -13.59 10.86
CA GLU A 257 43.21 -13.04 10.01
C GLU A 257 44.40 -12.58 10.86
N ASN A 258 44.16 -11.85 11.96
CA ASN A 258 45.21 -11.45 12.90
C ASN A 258 45.82 -12.65 13.66
N TYR A 259 45.03 -13.66 14.03
CA TYR A 259 45.53 -14.88 14.68
C TYR A 259 46.41 -15.71 13.73
N TYR A 260 46.08 -15.78 12.44
CA TYR A 260 46.89 -16.49 11.44
C TYR A 260 48.11 -15.69 10.96
N ILE A 261 48.00 -14.36 10.84
CA ILE A 261 49.12 -13.49 10.47
C ILE A 261 50.16 -13.44 11.60
N GLN A 262 49.76 -13.37 12.87
CA GLN A 262 50.69 -13.41 14.00
C GLN A 262 51.30 -14.80 14.25
N LYS A 263 50.61 -15.89 13.88
CA LYS A 263 51.05 -17.26 14.17
C LYS A 263 51.81 -17.94 13.02
N TYR A 264 51.65 -17.49 11.77
CA TYR A 264 52.16 -18.21 10.59
C TYR A 264 52.71 -17.32 9.46
N CYS A 265 53.55 -16.33 9.76
CA CYS A 265 54.48 -15.77 8.76
C CYS A 265 55.91 -15.86 9.32
N PRO A 266 56.75 -16.72 8.73
CA PRO A 266 57.09 -16.61 7.30
C PRO A 266 56.73 -17.85 6.47
N THR A 267 56.32 -17.57 5.23
CA THR A 267 56.15 -18.50 4.10
C THR A 267 54.90 -19.38 4.13
N ILE A 268 53.86 -18.99 3.38
CA ILE A 268 53.07 -19.88 2.51
C ILE A 268 52.26 -19.05 1.50
N PHE A 269 52.29 -19.54 0.27
CA PHE A 269 51.62 -19.07 -0.93
C PHE A 269 50.10 -18.86 -0.77
N ILE A 270 49.63 -17.82 -1.46
CA ILE A 270 48.23 -17.45 -1.68
C ILE A 270 47.46 -18.66 -2.21
N ASN A 271 46.48 -19.15 -1.45
CA ASN A 271 45.54 -20.17 -1.93
C ASN A 271 44.18 -19.50 -2.20
N GLN A 272 43.98 -19.10 -3.47
CA GLN A 272 42.79 -18.39 -3.96
C GLN A 272 41.45 -19.18 -3.82
N GLY A 273 41.47 -20.44 -3.37
CA GLY A 273 40.29 -21.31 -3.31
C GLY A 273 39.31 -21.10 -2.13
N LYS A 274 39.68 -20.34 -1.10
CA LYS A 274 38.80 -20.10 0.08
C LYS A 274 38.02 -18.78 0.02
N PHE A 275 38.52 -17.76 -0.67
CA PHE A 275 37.78 -16.52 -0.91
C PHE A 275 36.54 -16.74 -1.77
N THR A 276 36.59 -17.68 -2.71
CA THR A 276 35.45 -18.03 -3.57
C THR A 276 34.29 -18.66 -2.81
N LYS A 277 34.54 -19.36 -1.69
CA LYS A 277 33.46 -19.95 -0.87
C LYS A 277 32.75 -18.91 0.00
N LEU A 278 33.48 -17.93 0.53
CA LEU A 278 32.87 -16.84 1.32
C LEU A 278 32.08 -15.90 0.40
N ASN A 279 32.63 -15.56 -0.77
CA ASN A 279 31.94 -14.74 -1.76
C ASN A 279 30.71 -15.47 -2.34
N ASN A 280 30.78 -16.79 -2.57
CA ASN A 280 29.61 -17.57 -2.96
C ASN A 280 28.56 -17.68 -1.84
N CYS A 281 28.95 -17.71 -0.55
CA CYS A 281 28.01 -17.75 0.56
C CYS A 281 27.28 -16.39 0.75
N ILE A 282 28.01 -15.28 0.54
CA ILE A 282 27.46 -13.92 0.56
C ILE A 282 26.57 -13.69 -0.66
N GLN A 283 26.99 -14.10 -1.86
CA GLN A 283 26.17 -14.02 -3.08
C GLN A 283 24.92 -14.90 -2.99
N THR A 284 24.99 -16.12 -2.46
CA THR A 284 23.81 -17.01 -2.40
C THR A 284 22.77 -16.63 -1.34
N ASN A 285 23.16 -15.94 -0.26
CA ASN A 285 22.23 -15.54 0.80
C ASN A 285 21.70 -14.11 0.65
N ILE A 286 22.47 -13.18 0.06
CA ILE A 286 22.03 -11.78 -0.11
C ILE A 286 21.24 -11.57 -1.41
N PHE A 287 21.55 -12.29 -2.51
CA PHE A 287 20.77 -12.16 -3.76
C PHE A 287 19.32 -12.65 -3.65
N LYS A 288 18.99 -13.47 -2.65
CA LYS A 288 17.61 -13.95 -2.44
C LYS A 288 16.67 -12.90 -1.84
N VAL A 289 17.19 -11.79 -1.32
CA VAL A 289 16.40 -10.82 -0.53
C VAL A 289 15.89 -9.64 -1.36
N SER A 290 16.60 -9.21 -2.41
CA SER A 290 16.12 -8.34 -3.51
C SER A 290 17.33 -7.74 -4.24
N PRO A 291 17.42 -7.83 -5.59
CA PRO A 291 18.51 -7.22 -6.37
C PRO A 291 18.68 -5.72 -6.14
N ASN A 292 17.59 -5.00 -5.81
CA ASN A 292 17.61 -3.56 -5.59
C ASN A 292 18.30 -3.17 -4.26
N TYR A 293 18.41 -4.11 -3.31
CA TYR A 293 19.02 -3.84 -2.01
C TYR A 293 20.56 -3.88 -2.06
N PHE A 294 21.15 -4.67 -2.96
CA PHE A 294 22.61 -4.73 -3.15
C PHE A 294 23.15 -3.40 -3.71
N ASP A 295 22.40 -2.77 -4.60
CA ASP A 295 22.75 -1.45 -5.17
C ASP A 295 22.63 -0.31 -4.13
N LEU A 296 21.63 -0.37 -3.26
CA LEU A 296 21.49 0.58 -2.14
C LEU A 296 22.56 0.35 -1.06
N PHE A 297 22.89 -0.90 -0.77
CA PHE A 297 23.96 -1.32 0.13
C PHE A 297 25.34 -0.84 -0.36
N LEU A 298 25.66 -1.05 -1.65
CA LEU A 298 26.89 -0.56 -2.26
C LEU A 298 26.98 0.97 -2.27
N LYS A 299 25.90 1.67 -2.61
CA LYS A 299 25.85 3.15 -2.60
C LYS A 299 26.01 3.74 -1.18
N GLY A 300 25.63 3.00 -0.14
CA GLY A 300 25.85 3.39 1.27
C GLY A 300 27.24 3.02 1.82
N LEU A 301 27.85 1.94 1.35
CA LEU A 301 29.18 1.47 1.79
C LEU A 301 30.34 2.17 1.07
N LEU A 302 30.19 2.49 -0.22
CA LEU A 302 31.26 3.09 -1.03
C LEU A 302 31.82 4.40 -0.46
N PRO A 303 31.02 5.33 0.11
CA PRO A 303 31.57 6.54 0.72
C PRO A 303 32.45 6.25 1.95
N GLY A 304 32.06 5.26 2.77
CA GLY A 304 32.81 4.87 3.97
C GLY A 304 34.07 4.06 3.66
N LEU A 305 34.02 3.15 2.70
CA LEU A 305 35.19 2.35 2.30
C LEU A 305 36.26 3.20 1.57
N ILE A 306 35.86 4.24 0.84
CA ILE A 306 36.80 5.15 0.17
C ILE A 306 37.48 6.09 1.18
N LEU A 307 36.83 6.42 2.29
CA LEU A 307 37.43 7.19 3.38
C LEU A 307 38.46 6.36 4.17
N ASP A 308 38.13 5.12 4.52
CA ASP A 308 39.03 4.23 5.27
C ASP A 308 40.31 3.83 4.49
N LEU A 309 40.26 3.79 3.16
CA LEU A 309 41.43 3.50 2.33
C LEU A 309 42.37 4.69 2.15
N ASN A 310 41.89 5.92 2.34
CA ASN A 310 42.74 7.12 2.28
C ASN A 310 43.39 7.47 3.63
N GLU A 311 42.81 7.05 4.76
CA GLU A 311 43.41 7.24 6.09
C GLU A 311 44.41 6.15 6.48
N ALA A 312 44.37 4.97 5.85
CA ALA A 312 45.36 3.90 6.07
C ALA A 312 46.63 4.04 5.20
N GLY A 313 46.74 5.15 4.44
CA GLY A 313 47.77 5.39 3.42
C GLY A 313 48.71 6.57 3.70
N THR A 314 48.84 7.03 4.94
CA THR A 314 49.87 8.01 5.38
C THR A 314 50.48 7.62 6.70
#